data_AF-A0A2E7JPI0-F1
#
_entry.id   AF-A0A2E7JPI0-F1
#
_cell.length_a   1.000
_cell.length_b   1.000
_cell.length_c   1.000
_cell.angle_alpha   90.00
_cell.angle_beta   90.00
_cell.angle_gamma   90.00
#
_symmetry.space_group_name_H-M   'P 1'
#
loop_
_entity.id
_entity.type
_entity.pdbx_description
1 polymer ?
#
loop_
_entity_poly.entity_id
_entity_poly.type
_entity_poly.pdbx_seq_one_letter_code
_entity_poly.pdbx_strand_id
1 'polypeptide(L)'
;MSSLGTEILGVIFLLVGTAATFLMFYQWGFPYDAANHRSQAPPWLNRSLRILGYIYLFIYLYMMWAMIPRLWTYQVELPARTVAHLVLGIAIGAILVIKISVVRWFKFLEKTLAPILGVALFICTVVLVGLALPSYAREAYLHRAAFSPERRDQLQGLLERAGLADAAQRQQLGSVEDLQRGREVLLDQCVQCHDLRSVLIKPRTPANWRATVERMANRSIFVAPIDDDDQWRVTAYLIAISPSLQKTVQLERQQQQASSQARLAVHDAQNRSDDYDPAAAREVFEVLCSQCHDLADVDALPPETEAELHELMERMVENGLEASEEEMAQAMRYMQETYLQ
;
A
#
# COMPACT_ATOMS: atom_id res chain seq x y z
N MET A 1 16.63 -12.18 -0.36
CA MET A 1 17.09 -11.13 -1.29
C MET A 1 16.79 -9.79 -0.66
N SER A 2 17.71 -8.83 -0.70
CA SER A 2 17.41 -7.44 -0.31
C SER A 2 16.32 -6.87 -1.24
N SER A 3 15.50 -5.94 -0.73
CA SER A 3 14.43 -5.27 -1.50
C SER A 3 14.98 -4.65 -2.80
N LEU A 4 16.19 -4.10 -2.71
CA LEU A 4 16.92 -3.47 -3.80
C LEU A 4 17.26 -4.46 -4.94
N GLY A 5 17.54 -5.72 -4.60
CA GLY A 5 17.80 -6.77 -5.59
C GLY A 5 16.56 -7.18 -6.39
N THR A 6 15.38 -7.20 -5.75
CA THR A 6 14.11 -7.50 -6.45
C THR A 6 13.66 -6.37 -7.36
N GLU A 7 13.93 -5.12 -6.99
CA GLU A 7 13.60 -3.93 -7.79
C GLU A 7 14.38 -3.87 -9.09
N ILE A 8 15.71 -3.96 -8.99
CA ILE A 8 16.61 -3.95 -10.16
C ILE A 8 16.21 -5.08 -11.11
N LEU A 9 15.90 -6.26 -10.57
CA LEU A 9 15.54 -7.41 -11.38
C LEU A 9 14.21 -7.19 -12.11
N GLY A 10 13.21 -6.58 -11.47
CA GLY A 10 11.94 -6.23 -12.12
C GLY A 10 12.11 -5.21 -13.26
N VAL A 11 12.98 -4.21 -13.09
CA VAL A 11 13.30 -3.24 -14.15
C VAL A 11 14.02 -3.91 -15.32
N ILE A 12 15.03 -4.75 -15.04
CA ILE A 12 15.73 -5.52 -16.08
C ILE A 12 14.75 -6.43 -16.81
N PHE A 13 13.84 -7.09 -16.09
CA PHE A 13 12.81 -7.95 -16.68
C PHE A 13 11.93 -7.19 -17.68
N LEU A 14 11.50 -5.97 -17.34
CA LEU A 14 10.75 -5.09 -18.23
C LEU A 14 11.57 -4.63 -19.44
N LEU A 15 12.84 -4.25 -19.24
CA LEU A 15 13.73 -3.82 -20.33
C LEU A 15 13.98 -4.95 -21.33
N VAL A 16 14.26 -6.16 -20.84
CA VAL A 16 14.43 -7.35 -21.69
C VAL A 16 13.14 -7.68 -22.43
N GLY A 17 11.99 -7.62 -21.75
CA GLY A 17 10.67 -7.83 -22.37
C GLY A 17 10.36 -6.81 -23.46
N THR A 18 10.65 -5.53 -23.21
CA THR A 18 10.53 -4.44 -24.19
C THR A 18 11.43 -4.70 -25.39
N ALA A 19 12.73 -4.91 -25.16
CA ALA A 19 13.70 -5.16 -26.24
C ALA A 19 13.30 -6.37 -27.09
N ALA A 20 12.90 -7.48 -26.47
CA ALA A 20 12.46 -8.68 -27.18
C ALA A 20 11.20 -8.42 -28.04
N THR A 21 10.24 -7.65 -27.52
CA THR A 21 8.97 -7.36 -28.22
C THR A 21 9.19 -6.42 -29.40
N PHE A 22 9.96 -5.35 -29.22
CA PHE A 22 10.29 -4.43 -30.31
C PHE A 22 11.12 -5.10 -31.40
N LEU A 23 12.07 -5.96 -31.01
CA LEU A 23 12.89 -6.69 -31.97
C LEU A 23 12.07 -7.75 -32.72
N MET A 24 11.06 -8.33 -32.08
CA MET A 24 10.06 -9.19 -32.73
C MET A 24 9.19 -8.42 -33.73
N PHE A 25 8.72 -7.21 -33.38
CA PHE A 25 7.99 -6.34 -34.32
C PHE A 25 8.85 -5.94 -35.51
N TYR A 26 10.12 -5.61 -35.27
CA TYR A 26 11.07 -5.33 -36.34
C TYR A 26 11.27 -6.55 -37.25
N GLN A 27 11.37 -7.76 -36.70
CA GLN A 27 11.45 -8.99 -37.48
C GLN A 27 10.19 -9.19 -38.36
N TRP A 28 9.03 -8.77 -37.89
CA TRP A 28 7.78 -8.96 -38.62
C TRP A 28 7.70 -8.16 -39.92
N GLY A 29 8.53 -7.13 -40.07
CA GLY A 29 8.70 -6.38 -41.31
C GLY A 29 9.39 -7.17 -42.44
N PHE A 30 10.01 -8.32 -42.15
CA PHE A 30 10.67 -9.14 -43.16
C PHE A 30 9.73 -10.20 -43.75
N PRO A 31 9.78 -10.47 -45.06
CA PRO A 31 8.96 -11.49 -45.70
C PRO A 31 9.21 -12.87 -45.08
N TYR A 32 8.12 -13.59 -44.82
CA TYR A 32 8.14 -14.95 -44.24
C TYR A 32 7.93 -15.98 -45.35
N ASP A 33 8.92 -16.85 -45.56
CA ASP A 33 8.80 -17.99 -46.47
C ASP A 33 7.98 -19.10 -45.79
N ALA A 34 6.74 -19.24 -46.23
CA ALA A 34 5.79 -20.21 -45.70
C ALA A 34 6.16 -21.67 -46.04
N ALA A 35 6.91 -21.91 -47.12
CA ALA A 35 7.28 -23.26 -47.55
C ALA A 35 8.41 -23.83 -46.67
N ASN A 36 9.37 -22.98 -46.29
CA ASN A 36 10.53 -23.38 -45.48
C ASN A 36 10.38 -23.06 -43.99
N HIS A 37 9.25 -22.47 -43.58
CA HIS A 37 9.01 -21.95 -42.24
C HIS A 37 10.14 -21.03 -41.74
N ARG A 38 10.68 -20.19 -42.65
CA ARG A 38 11.83 -19.33 -42.36
C ARG A 38 11.53 -17.89 -42.72
N SER A 39 11.78 -17.00 -41.78
CA SER A 39 11.85 -15.57 -42.06
C SER A 39 13.13 -15.27 -42.86
N GLN A 40 13.06 -14.37 -43.84
CA GLN A 40 14.23 -13.83 -44.53
C GLN A 40 15.03 -12.85 -43.65
N ALA A 41 14.66 -12.68 -42.38
CA ALA A 41 15.36 -11.82 -41.45
C ALA A 41 16.82 -12.26 -41.25
N PRO A 42 17.73 -11.29 -41.01
CA PRO A 42 19.13 -11.58 -40.75
C PRO A 42 19.32 -12.60 -39.61
N PRO A 43 20.30 -13.53 -39.73
CA PRO A 43 20.48 -14.58 -38.73
C PRO A 43 20.87 -14.05 -37.34
N TRP A 44 21.48 -12.86 -37.27
CA TRP A 44 21.78 -12.21 -35.99
C TRP A 44 20.51 -11.82 -35.23
N LEU A 45 19.45 -11.39 -35.93
CA LEU A 45 18.18 -10.98 -35.32
C LEU A 45 17.49 -12.15 -34.62
N ASN A 46 17.45 -13.30 -35.29
CA ASN A 46 16.93 -14.56 -34.74
C ASN A 46 17.72 -15.04 -33.52
N ARG A 47 19.05 -14.87 -33.54
CA ARG A 47 19.91 -15.20 -32.37
C ARG A 47 19.62 -14.25 -31.21
N SER A 48 19.51 -12.95 -31.47
CA SER A 48 19.20 -11.94 -30.44
C SER A 48 17.86 -12.22 -29.76
N LEU A 49 16.79 -12.54 -30.50
CA LEU A 49 15.49 -12.91 -29.90
C LEU A 49 15.59 -14.14 -29.03
N ARG A 50 16.35 -15.15 -29.45
CA ARG A 50 16.53 -16.38 -28.67
C ARG A 50 17.28 -16.11 -27.37
N ILE A 51 18.35 -15.31 -27.43
CA ILE A 51 19.14 -14.91 -26.27
C ILE A 51 18.25 -14.10 -25.31
N LEU A 52 17.55 -13.07 -25.80
CA LEU A 52 16.64 -12.27 -24.98
C LEU A 52 15.52 -13.13 -24.37
N GLY A 53 14.98 -14.08 -25.12
CA GLY A 53 13.98 -15.03 -24.63
C GLY A 53 14.49 -15.92 -23.49
N TYR A 54 15.73 -16.41 -23.59
CA TYR A 54 16.35 -17.18 -22.50
C TYR A 54 16.68 -16.33 -21.29
N ILE A 55 17.17 -15.10 -21.49
CA ILE A 55 17.40 -14.14 -20.38
C ILE A 55 16.08 -13.87 -19.66
N TYR A 56 15.00 -13.57 -20.40
CA TYR A 56 13.67 -13.35 -19.84
C TYR A 56 13.19 -14.56 -19.03
N LEU A 57 13.30 -15.77 -19.59
CA LEU A 57 12.91 -17.00 -18.90
C LEU A 57 13.71 -17.23 -17.63
N PHE A 58 15.04 -17.02 -17.66
CA PHE A 58 15.89 -17.24 -16.50
C PHE A 58 15.59 -16.24 -15.38
N ILE A 59 15.41 -14.96 -15.72
CA ILE A 59 14.98 -13.94 -14.75
C ILE A 59 13.63 -14.32 -14.13
N TYR A 60 12.66 -14.72 -14.95
CA TYR A 60 11.35 -15.15 -14.47
C TYR A 60 11.45 -16.32 -13.50
N LEU A 61 12.18 -17.38 -13.85
CA LEU A 61 12.36 -18.56 -13.00
C LEU A 61 13.04 -18.22 -11.68
N TYR A 62 14.05 -17.36 -11.71
CA TYR A 62 14.73 -16.89 -10.50
C TYR A 62 13.79 -16.06 -9.61
N MET A 63 13.01 -15.14 -10.18
CA MET A 63 12.00 -14.39 -9.43
C MET A 63 10.94 -15.30 -8.82
N MET A 64 10.47 -16.30 -9.57
CA MET A 64 9.49 -17.29 -9.10
C MET A 64 10.05 -18.16 -7.98
N TRP A 65 11.29 -18.62 -8.10
CA TRP A 65 11.97 -19.33 -7.01
C TRP A 65 11.96 -18.51 -5.71
N ALA A 66 12.28 -17.20 -5.80
CA ALA A 66 12.35 -16.34 -4.62
C ALA A 66 10.97 -15.99 -4.05
N MET A 67 9.95 -15.83 -4.89
CA MET A 67 8.62 -15.33 -4.49
C MET A 67 7.63 -16.42 -4.11
N ILE A 68 7.72 -17.61 -4.71
CA ILE A 68 6.79 -18.72 -4.45
C ILE A 68 6.79 -19.17 -2.97
N PRO A 69 7.94 -19.35 -2.29
CA PRO A 69 7.97 -19.69 -0.86
C PRO A 69 7.22 -18.70 0.02
N ARG A 70 7.21 -17.42 -0.36
CA ARG A 70 6.52 -16.35 0.36
C ARG A 70 4.99 -16.52 0.35
N LEU A 71 4.44 -17.23 -0.63
CA LEU A 71 3.00 -17.48 -0.70
C LEU A 71 2.51 -18.38 0.43
N TRP A 72 3.33 -19.33 0.89
CA TRP A 72 2.98 -20.20 2.01
C TRP A 72 3.01 -19.50 3.38
N THR A 73 3.67 -18.35 3.49
CA THR A 73 3.69 -17.58 4.75
C THR A 73 2.43 -16.71 4.92
N TYR A 74 1.63 -16.51 3.87
CA TYR A 74 0.39 -15.73 3.98
C TYR A 74 -0.75 -16.61 4.52
N GLN A 75 -1.15 -16.36 5.76
CA GLN A 75 -2.29 -17.01 6.42
C GLN A 75 -3.57 -16.15 6.44
N VAL A 76 -3.54 -15.00 5.78
CA VAL A 76 -4.63 -14.00 5.75
C VAL A 76 -5.01 -13.63 4.32
N GLU A 77 -6.24 -13.15 4.15
CA GLU A 77 -6.77 -12.70 2.87
C GLU A 77 -5.86 -11.64 2.23
N LEU A 78 -5.43 -11.91 1.00
CA LEU A 78 -4.50 -11.06 0.29
C LEU A 78 -5.23 -9.80 -0.22
N PRO A 79 -4.61 -8.61 -0.13
CA PRO A 79 -5.15 -7.41 -0.77
C PRO A 79 -5.37 -7.65 -2.27
N ALA A 80 -6.44 -7.09 -2.85
CA ALA A 80 -6.80 -7.28 -4.26
C ALA A 80 -5.63 -6.99 -5.22
N ARG A 81 -4.78 -6.01 -4.89
CA ARG A 81 -3.56 -5.70 -5.64
C ARG A 81 -2.56 -6.86 -5.64
N THR A 82 -2.32 -7.46 -4.49
CA THR A 82 -1.40 -8.60 -4.34
C THR A 82 -1.94 -9.81 -5.09
N VAL A 83 -3.26 -10.05 -5.03
CA VAL A 83 -3.92 -11.07 -5.85
C VAL A 83 -3.72 -10.81 -7.33
N ALA A 84 -3.94 -9.58 -7.81
CA ALA A 84 -3.71 -9.23 -9.21
C ALA A 84 -2.25 -9.46 -9.63
N HIS A 85 -1.28 -9.05 -8.80
CA HIS A 85 0.15 -9.28 -9.07
C HIS A 85 0.47 -10.78 -9.15
N LEU A 86 -0.05 -11.58 -8.20
CA LEU A 86 0.12 -13.03 -8.19
C LEU A 86 -0.47 -13.68 -9.46
N VAL A 87 -1.70 -13.34 -9.81
CA VAL A 87 -2.39 -13.87 -11.00
C VAL A 87 -1.60 -13.54 -12.26
N LEU A 88 -1.11 -12.32 -12.41
CA LEU A 88 -0.26 -11.95 -13.55
C LEU A 88 1.06 -12.72 -13.57
N GLY A 89 1.71 -12.90 -12.43
CA GLY A 89 2.95 -13.68 -12.32
C GLY A 89 2.77 -15.13 -12.76
N ILE A 90 1.66 -15.76 -12.36
CA ILE A 90 1.28 -17.12 -12.77
C ILE A 90 0.91 -17.15 -14.26
N ALA A 91 0.15 -16.16 -14.75
CA ALA A 91 -0.24 -16.05 -16.15
C ALA A 91 0.97 -15.96 -17.08
N ILE A 92 2.00 -15.18 -16.72
CA ILE A 92 3.27 -15.12 -17.47
C ILE A 92 3.91 -16.51 -17.59
N GLY A 93 3.93 -17.28 -16.49
CA GLY A 93 4.45 -18.65 -16.49
C GLY A 93 3.67 -19.58 -17.42
N ALA A 94 2.35 -19.55 -17.34
CA ALA A 94 1.47 -20.32 -18.22
C ALA A 94 1.70 -19.96 -19.70
N ILE A 95 1.74 -18.66 -20.02
CA ILE A 95 1.99 -18.18 -21.39
C ILE A 95 3.38 -18.60 -21.88
N LEU A 96 4.42 -18.56 -21.03
CA LEU A 96 5.76 -19.03 -21.37
C LEU A 96 5.77 -20.52 -21.71
N VAL A 97 5.11 -21.36 -20.91
CA VAL A 97 5.00 -22.80 -21.16
C VAL A 97 4.29 -23.07 -22.49
N ILE A 98 3.18 -22.38 -22.75
CA ILE A 98 2.43 -22.48 -24.02
C ILE A 98 3.33 -22.05 -25.19
N LYS A 99 4.01 -20.90 -25.07
CA LYS A 99 4.90 -20.38 -26.11
C LYS A 99 6.05 -21.34 -26.43
N ILE A 100 6.70 -21.89 -25.41
CA ILE A 100 7.77 -22.89 -25.57
C ILE A 100 7.20 -24.13 -26.26
N SER A 101 6.00 -24.57 -25.87
CA SER A 101 5.36 -25.74 -26.44
C SER A 101 5.02 -25.55 -27.93
N VAL A 102 4.54 -24.38 -28.30
CA VAL A 102 4.24 -24.00 -29.68
C VAL A 102 5.51 -24.05 -30.55
N VAL A 103 6.60 -23.43 -30.09
CA VAL A 103 7.87 -23.39 -30.85
C VAL A 103 8.56 -24.76 -30.93
N ARG A 104 8.40 -25.61 -29.91
CA ARG A 104 9.06 -26.94 -29.85
C ARG A 104 8.26 -28.02 -30.59
N TRP A 105 6.96 -28.12 -30.35
CA TRP A 105 6.12 -29.23 -30.81
C TRP A 105 5.05 -28.83 -31.83
N PHE A 106 4.47 -27.63 -31.73
CA PHE A 106 3.36 -27.19 -32.59
C PHE A 106 3.75 -26.10 -33.59
N LYS A 107 4.80 -26.34 -34.38
CA LYS A 107 5.39 -25.36 -35.31
C LYS A 107 4.41 -24.77 -36.33
N PHE A 108 3.33 -25.48 -36.66
CA PHE A 108 2.29 -24.98 -37.56
C PHE A 108 1.51 -23.78 -36.99
N LEU A 109 1.42 -23.63 -35.66
CA LEU A 109 0.79 -22.49 -34.99
C LEU A 109 1.73 -21.30 -34.81
N GLU A 110 3.04 -21.47 -35.06
CA GLU A 110 4.08 -20.51 -34.72
C GLU A 110 3.84 -19.14 -35.39
N LYS A 111 3.44 -19.13 -36.66
CA LYS A 111 3.27 -17.89 -37.44
C LYS A 111 2.27 -16.92 -36.81
N THR A 112 1.15 -17.44 -36.30
CA THR A 112 0.07 -16.61 -35.75
C THR A 112 0.20 -16.47 -34.24
N LEU A 113 0.48 -17.57 -33.54
CA LEU A 113 0.35 -17.63 -32.10
C LEU A 113 1.62 -17.13 -31.38
N ALA A 114 2.82 -17.35 -31.93
CA ALA A 114 4.04 -16.93 -31.26
C ALA A 114 4.15 -15.39 -31.08
N PRO A 115 3.76 -14.54 -32.05
CA PRO A 115 3.71 -13.10 -31.86
C PRO A 115 2.67 -12.67 -30.83
N ILE A 116 1.45 -13.22 -30.89
CA ILE A 116 0.36 -12.90 -29.94
C ILE A 116 0.79 -13.23 -28.51
N LEU A 117 1.37 -14.41 -28.28
CA LEU A 117 1.90 -14.79 -26.97
C LEU A 117 3.06 -13.88 -26.53
N GLY A 118 3.89 -13.43 -27.47
CA GLY A 118 4.95 -12.44 -27.19
C GLY A 118 4.39 -11.10 -26.70
N VAL A 119 3.37 -10.56 -27.37
CA VAL A 119 2.70 -9.33 -26.96
C VAL A 119 1.97 -9.50 -25.63
N ALA A 120 1.30 -10.63 -25.43
CA ALA A 120 0.62 -10.94 -24.17
C ALA A 120 1.60 -10.99 -22.98
N LEU A 121 2.79 -11.61 -23.15
CA LEU A 121 3.86 -11.60 -22.15
C LEU A 121 4.32 -10.18 -21.82
N PHE A 122 4.49 -9.34 -22.84
CA PHE A 122 4.89 -7.95 -22.65
C PHE A 122 3.85 -7.16 -21.87
N ILE A 123 2.57 -7.23 -22.26
CA ILE A 123 1.48 -6.55 -21.55
C ILE A 123 1.41 -7.01 -20.09
N CYS A 124 1.46 -8.33 -19.85
CA CYS A 124 1.47 -8.86 -18.49
C CYS A 124 2.69 -8.34 -17.71
N THR A 125 3.87 -8.26 -18.34
CA THR A 125 5.07 -7.74 -17.68
C THR A 125 4.93 -6.27 -17.31
N VAL A 126 4.41 -5.44 -18.23
CA VAL A 126 4.18 -4.01 -18.01
C VAL A 126 3.20 -3.81 -16.86
N VAL A 127 2.07 -4.52 -16.86
CA VAL A 127 1.05 -4.39 -15.81
C VAL A 127 1.58 -4.93 -14.47
N LEU A 128 2.29 -6.05 -14.47
CA LEU A 128 2.88 -6.65 -13.27
C LEU A 128 3.86 -5.68 -12.60
N VAL A 129 4.77 -5.08 -13.38
CA VAL A 129 5.74 -4.09 -12.89
C VAL A 129 5.04 -2.80 -12.48
N GLY A 130 4.05 -2.35 -13.27
CA GLY A 130 3.22 -1.18 -12.97
C GLY A 130 2.48 -1.28 -11.64
N LEU A 131 1.96 -2.46 -11.29
CA LEU A 131 1.31 -2.71 -9.99
C LEU A 131 2.30 -2.67 -8.81
N ALA A 132 3.58 -2.93 -9.06
CA ALA A 132 4.62 -2.94 -8.04
C ALA A 132 5.30 -1.57 -7.84
N LEU A 133 5.32 -0.69 -8.86
CA LEU A 133 5.95 0.64 -8.82
C LEU A 133 5.46 1.54 -7.65
N PRO A 134 4.14 1.66 -7.36
CA PRO A 134 3.66 2.52 -6.28
C PRO A 134 4.19 2.14 -4.90
N SER A 135 4.35 0.83 -4.62
CA SER A 135 4.93 0.36 -3.35
C SER A 135 6.39 0.75 -3.23
N TYR A 136 7.18 0.60 -4.30
CA TYR A 136 8.59 0.98 -4.29
C TYR A 136 8.75 2.49 -4.13
N ALA A 137 7.94 3.30 -4.83
CA ALA A 137 7.96 4.74 -4.68
C ALA A 137 7.61 5.18 -3.25
N ARG A 138 6.59 4.55 -2.64
CA ARG A 138 6.21 4.81 -1.24
C ARG A 138 7.31 4.42 -0.27
N GLU A 139 7.93 3.25 -0.45
CA GLU A 139 9.02 2.79 0.41
C GLU A 139 10.26 3.69 0.28
N ALA A 140 10.65 4.05 -0.95
CA ALA A 140 11.75 4.98 -1.20
C ALA A 140 11.49 6.37 -0.60
N TYR A 141 10.23 6.86 -0.65
CA TYR A 141 9.84 8.11 -0.02
C TYR A 141 9.95 8.04 1.51
N LEU A 142 9.37 7.00 2.14
CA LEU A 142 9.44 6.81 3.59
C LEU A 142 10.89 6.66 4.06
N HIS A 143 11.70 5.93 3.30
CA HIS A 143 13.13 5.81 3.52
C HIS A 143 13.80 7.19 3.48
N ARG A 144 13.74 7.91 2.36
CA ARG A 144 14.35 9.25 2.24
C ARG A 144 13.91 10.22 3.33
N ALA A 145 12.62 10.21 3.67
CA ALA A 145 12.11 11.04 4.73
C ALA A 145 12.70 10.62 6.10
N ALA A 146 12.83 9.32 6.39
CA ALA A 146 13.35 8.83 7.68
C ALA A 146 14.82 9.25 7.93
N PHE A 147 15.62 9.27 6.87
CA PHE A 147 17.06 9.60 6.96
C PHE A 147 17.37 11.08 6.75
N SER A 148 16.36 11.96 6.62
CA SER A 148 16.60 13.39 6.43
C SER A 148 17.33 13.98 7.65
N PRO A 149 18.27 14.93 7.46
CA PRO A 149 18.97 15.58 8.57
C PRO A 149 18.02 16.15 9.61
N GLU A 150 16.96 16.84 9.16
CA GLU A 150 15.97 17.49 10.02
C GLU A 150 15.22 16.46 10.88
N ARG A 151 14.88 15.29 10.30
CA ARG A 151 14.24 14.19 11.04
C ARG A 151 15.16 13.58 12.07
N ARG A 152 16.45 13.43 11.76
CA ARG A 152 17.45 12.90 12.71
C ARG A 152 17.65 13.84 13.90
N ASP A 153 17.63 15.15 13.66
CA ASP A 153 17.73 16.14 14.74
C ASP A 153 16.47 16.13 15.64
N GLN A 154 15.29 16.06 15.04
CA GLN A 154 14.02 15.96 15.78
C GLN A 154 13.90 14.65 16.56
N LEU A 155 14.46 13.56 16.04
CA LEU A 155 14.37 12.22 16.63
C LEU A 155 14.97 12.17 18.03
N GLN A 156 16.03 12.92 18.31
CA GLN A 156 16.66 12.94 19.64
C GLN A 156 15.68 13.38 20.74
N GLY A 157 14.89 14.43 20.49
CA GLY A 157 13.86 14.89 21.42
C GLY A 157 12.67 13.92 21.53
N LEU A 158 12.36 13.21 20.44
CA LEU A 158 11.30 12.20 20.45
C LEU A 158 11.70 10.92 21.20
N LEU A 159 12.97 10.51 21.11
CA LEU A 159 13.51 9.37 21.85
C LEU A 159 13.57 9.64 23.35
N GLU A 160 13.84 10.89 23.75
CA GLU A 160 13.74 11.30 25.16
C GLU A 160 12.32 11.08 25.70
N ARG A 161 11.32 11.52 24.94
CA ARG A 161 9.89 11.31 25.27
C ARG A 161 9.49 9.83 25.23
N ALA A 162 10.27 8.98 24.57
CA ALA A 162 10.08 7.53 24.58
C ALA A 162 10.73 6.85 25.81
N GLY A 163 11.39 7.62 26.68
CA GLY A 163 12.03 7.13 27.92
C GLY A 163 13.53 6.91 27.82
N LEU A 164 14.19 7.28 26.70
CA LEU A 164 15.63 7.12 26.54
C LEU A 164 16.39 8.33 27.10
N ALA A 165 16.87 8.22 28.34
CA ALA A 165 17.54 9.32 29.04
C ALA A 165 18.94 9.62 28.47
N ASP A 166 19.70 8.59 28.07
CA ASP A 166 21.08 8.75 27.63
C ASP A 166 21.17 9.52 26.30
N ALA A 167 21.85 10.67 26.33
CA ALA A 167 22.06 11.52 25.16
C ALA A 167 23.01 10.87 24.13
N ALA A 168 24.03 10.12 24.57
CA ALA A 168 24.97 9.47 23.67
C ALA A 168 24.28 8.37 22.86
N GLN A 169 23.48 7.54 23.53
CA GLN A 169 22.67 6.50 22.89
C GLN A 169 21.61 7.10 21.95
N ARG A 170 20.96 8.22 22.34
CA ARG A 170 20.02 8.93 21.44
C ARG A 170 20.68 9.41 20.15
N GLN A 171 21.89 9.95 20.24
CA GLN A 171 22.63 10.38 19.06
C GLN A 171 23.00 9.19 18.17
N GLN A 172 23.41 8.07 18.77
CA GLN A 172 23.75 6.84 18.06
C GLN A 172 22.54 6.26 17.30
N LEU A 173 21.38 6.14 17.97
CA LEU A 173 20.14 5.64 17.36
C LEU A 173 19.59 6.55 16.25
N GLY A 174 19.95 7.83 16.27
CA GLY A 174 19.65 8.77 15.19
C GLY A 174 20.59 8.67 13.99
N SER A 175 21.64 7.86 14.05
CA SER A 175 22.55 7.63 12.93
C SER A 175 21.87 6.88 11.78
N VAL A 176 22.39 7.06 10.57
CA VAL A 176 21.87 6.37 9.38
C VAL A 176 22.02 4.85 9.53
N GLU A 177 23.12 4.40 10.12
CA GLU A 177 23.40 2.99 10.36
C GLU A 177 22.38 2.35 11.31
N ASP A 178 22.13 2.97 12.47
CA ASP A 178 21.17 2.43 13.44
C ASP A 178 19.73 2.47 12.94
N LEU A 179 19.36 3.51 12.18
CA LEU A 179 18.05 3.58 11.53
C LEU A 179 17.89 2.52 10.42
N GLN A 180 18.96 2.20 9.68
CA GLN A 180 18.95 1.10 8.72
C GLN A 180 18.78 -0.24 9.43
N ARG A 181 19.53 -0.46 10.52
CA ARG A 181 19.39 -1.67 11.34
C ARG A 181 17.98 -1.81 11.92
N GLY A 182 17.40 -0.72 12.42
CA GLY A 182 16.01 -0.71 12.90
C GLY A 182 14.99 -1.09 11.82
N ARG A 183 15.20 -0.66 10.57
CA ARG A 183 14.38 -1.09 9.43
C ARG A 183 14.53 -2.58 9.14
N GLU A 184 15.75 -3.12 9.19
CA GLU A 184 15.99 -4.56 8.98
C GLU A 184 15.25 -5.38 10.02
N VAL A 185 15.37 -5.04 11.30
CA VAL A 185 14.63 -5.69 12.40
C VAL A 185 13.12 -5.64 12.14
N LEU A 186 12.59 -4.50 11.71
CA LEU A 186 11.18 -4.35 11.36
C LEU A 186 10.76 -5.30 10.24
N LEU A 187 11.54 -5.38 9.17
CA LEU A 187 11.24 -6.17 7.96
C LEU A 187 11.54 -7.66 8.10
N ASP A 188 12.45 -8.04 8.98
CA ASP A 188 12.86 -9.44 9.15
C ASP A 188 12.12 -10.11 10.29
N GLN A 189 11.80 -9.38 11.37
CA GLN A 189 11.22 -9.97 12.58
C GLN A 189 9.76 -9.55 12.82
N CYS A 190 9.40 -8.28 12.61
CA CYS A 190 8.06 -7.80 12.97
C CYS A 190 6.97 -8.19 11.96
N VAL A 191 7.31 -8.41 10.68
CA VAL A 191 6.34 -8.82 9.64
C VAL A 191 6.06 -10.32 9.62
N GLN A 192 6.77 -11.13 10.41
CA GLN A 192 6.61 -12.59 10.35
C GLN A 192 5.25 -13.06 10.86
N CYS A 193 4.65 -12.32 11.77
CA CYS A 193 3.39 -12.71 12.43
C CYS A 193 2.16 -11.97 11.87
N HIS A 194 2.31 -10.71 11.44
CA HIS A 194 1.19 -9.91 10.90
C HIS A 194 1.68 -8.82 9.96
N ASP A 195 0.80 -8.33 9.08
CA ASP A 195 1.09 -7.17 8.23
C ASP A 195 1.24 -5.90 9.07
N LEU A 196 2.35 -5.19 8.86
CA LEU A 196 2.65 -3.91 9.51
C LEU A 196 1.69 -2.81 9.11
N ARG A 197 0.96 -2.94 8.00
CA ARG A 197 -0.02 -1.92 7.57
C ARG A 197 -0.97 -1.55 8.70
N SER A 198 -1.55 -2.54 9.37
CA SER A 198 -2.49 -2.32 10.48
C SER A 198 -1.85 -1.62 11.69
N VAL A 199 -0.57 -1.92 11.94
CA VAL A 199 0.21 -1.36 13.06
C VAL A 199 0.64 0.09 12.77
N LEU A 200 1.05 0.36 11.53
CA LEU A 200 1.58 1.65 11.07
C LEU A 200 0.50 2.69 10.77
N ILE A 201 -0.76 2.27 10.57
CA ILE A 201 -1.90 3.19 10.35
C ILE A 201 -2.37 3.85 11.66
N LYS A 202 -2.18 3.20 12.81
CA LYS A 202 -2.62 3.76 14.09
C LYS A 202 -1.62 4.81 14.56
N PRO A 203 -2.04 6.07 14.78
CA PRO A 203 -1.16 7.10 15.32
C PRO A 203 -0.70 6.69 16.72
N ARG A 204 0.60 6.83 16.97
CA ARG A 204 1.24 6.47 18.24
C ARG A 204 2.22 7.55 18.65
N THR A 205 2.28 7.80 19.94
CA THR A 205 3.33 8.60 20.56
C THR A 205 4.64 7.81 20.59
N PRO A 206 5.81 8.48 20.73
CA PRO A 206 7.09 7.79 20.87
C PRO A 206 7.12 6.74 21.99
N ALA A 207 6.58 7.05 23.16
CA ALA A 207 6.46 6.09 24.27
C ALA A 207 5.58 4.88 23.92
N ASN A 208 4.48 5.10 23.21
CA ASN A 208 3.58 4.02 22.78
C ASN A 208 4.22 3.10 21.73
N TRP A 209 5.15 3.63 20.92
CA TRP A 209 5.98 2.80 20.05
C TRP A 209 6.92 1.90 20.84
N ARG A 210 7.66 2.46 21.80
CA ARG A 210 8.56 1.68 22.67
C ARG A 210 7.85 0.54 23.38
N ALA A 211 6.72 0.84 24.03
CA ALA A 211 5.90 -0.15 24.73
C ALA A 211 5.32 -1.22 23.79
N THR A 212 5.08 -0.88 22.52
CA THR A 212 4.59 -1.84 21.53
C THR A 212 5.70 -2.78 21.08
N VAL A 213 6.88 -2.24 20.77
CA VAL A 213 8.06 -3.04 20.43
C VAL A 213 8.40 -3.99 21.58
N GLU A 214 8.42 -3.49 22.82
CA GLU A 214 8.71 -4.30 24.01
C GLU A 214 7.75 -5.48 24.16
N ARG A 215 6.44 -5.20 24.03
CA ARG A 215 5.40 -6.24 24.11
C ARG A 215 5.55 -7.26 22.99
N MET A 216 6.00 -6.86 21.80
CA MET A 216 6.18 -7.78 20.68
C MET A 216 7.47 -8.60 20.83
N ALA A 217 8.57 -7.97 21.28
CA ALA A 217 9.83 -8.65 21.55
C ALA A 217 9.66 -9.74 22.61
N ASN A 218 8.86 -9.49 23.65
CA ASN A 218 8.55 -10.47 24.69
C ASN A 218 7.53 -11.55 24.27
N ARG A 219 6.88 -11.38 23.10
CA ARG A 219 5.86 -12.32 22.56
C ARG A 219 6.35 -13.09 21.34
N SER A 220 7.62 -12.96 20.94
CA SER A 220 8.17 -13.73 19.83
C SER A 220 8.34 -15.20 20.22
N ILE A 221 7.25 -15.96 20.21
CA ILE A 221 7.22 -17.38 20.61
C ILE A 221 7.99 -18.24 19.59
N PHE A 222 8.11 -17.79 18.33
CA PHE A 222 8.66 -18.55 17.21
C PHE A 222 10.03 -18.05 16.71
N VAL A 223 10.52 -16.92 17.22
CA VAL A 223 11.78 -16.28 16.81
C VAL A 223 12.56 -15.94 18.06
N ALA A 224 13.90 -15.97 17.98
CA ALA A 224 14.75 -15.49 19.06
C ALA A 224 14.26 -14.11 19.55
N PRO A 225 14.21 -13.88 20.88
CA PRO A 225 13.82 -12.58 21.43
C PRO A 225 14.64 -11.46 20.80
N ILE A 226 13.98 -10.36 20.47
CA ILE A 226 14.65 -9.16 19.96
C ILE A 226 15.49 -8.58 21.11
N ASP A 227 16.79 -8.45 20.92
CA ASP A 227 17.66 -7.85 21.92
C ASP A 227 17.28 -6.38 22.17
N ASP A 228 17.66 -5.84 23.33
CA ASP A 228 17.22 -4.50 23.74
C ASP A 228 17.76 -3.40 22.79
N ASP A 229 18.96 -3.58 22.23
CA ASP A 229 19.53 -2.64 21.27
C ASP A 229 18.71 -2.62 19.96
N ASP A 230 18.37 -3.79 19.42
CA ASP A 230 17.53 -3.95 18.23
C ASP A 230 16.10 -3.45 18.52
N GLN A 231 15.56 -3.62 19.74
CA GLN A 231 14.30 -3.00 20.15
C GLN A 231 14.36 -1.46 20.08
N TRP A 232 15.43 -0.86 20.57
CA TRP A 232 15.61 0.60 20.50
C TRP A 232 15.83 1.09 19.07
N ARG A 233 16.59 0.36 18.26
CA ARG A 233 16.82 0.67 16.83
C ARG A 233 15.51 0.63 16.05
N VAL A 234 14.69 -0.40 16.22
CA VAL A 234 13.38 -0.46 15.55
C VAL A 234 12.43 0.61 16.07
N THR A 235 12.47 0.93 17.37
CA THR A 235 11.67 2.02 17.96
C THR A 235 12.05 3.37 17.36
N ALA A 236 13.35 3.66 17.25
CA ALA A 236 13.87 4.88 16.63
C ALA A 236 13.41 4.99 15.17
N TYR A 237 13.50 3.91 14.41
CA TYR A 237 13.03 3.88 13.02
C TYR A 237 11.52 4.12 12.90
N LEU A 238 10.70 3.49 13.75
CA LEU A 238 9.24 3.67 13.76
C LEU A 238 8.83 5.11 14.11
N ILE A 239 9.48 5.70 15.12
CA ILE A 239 9.29 7.12 15.47
C ILE A 239 9.68 8.00 14.29
N ALA A 240 10.83 7.72 13.67
CA ALA A 240 11.31 8.48 12.53
C ALA A 240 10.27 8.47 11.41
N ILE A 241 9.72 7.33 10.99
CA ILE A 241 8.76 7.27 9.86
C ILE A 241 7.34 7.76 10.17
N SER A 242 6.94 7.79 11.45
CA SER A 242 5.55 8.04 11.89
C SER A 242 4.92 9.33 11.34
N PRO A 243 5.57 10.50 11.36
CA PRO A 243 4.97 11.73 10.82
C PRO A 243 4.62 11.64 9.33
N SER A 244 5.43 10.95 8.53
CA SER A 244 5.18 10.78 7.09
C SER A 244 3.98 9.86 6.86
N LEU A 245 3.87 8.80 7.67
CA LEU A 245 2.73 7.89 7.61
C LEU A 245 1.42 8.59 8.00
N GLN A 246 1.44 9.38 9.07
CA GLN A 246 0.28 10.16 9.51
C GLN A 246 -0.18 11.15 8.45
N LYS A 247 0.75 11.88 7.82
CA LYS A 247 0.42 12.80 6.72
C LYS A 247 -0.24 12.09 5.55
N THR A 248 0.24 10.90 5.15
CA THR A 248 -0.40 10.12 4.09
C THR A 248 -1.80 9.65 4.48
N VAL A 249 -1.99 9.16 5.70
CA VAL A 249 -3.32 8.72 6.20
C VAL A 249 -4.29 9.89 6.28
N GLN A 250 -3.84 11.07 6.74
CA GLN A 250 -4.67 12.28 6.77
C GLN A 250 -5.10 12.70 5.36
N LEU A 251 -4.18 12.70 4.39
CA LEU A 251 -4.51 13.01 2.99
C LEU A 251 -5.50 12.00 2.39
N GLU A 252 -5.31 10.70 2.65
CA GLU A 252 -6.24 9.65 2.21
C GLU A 252 -7.63 9.84 2.83
N ARG A 253 -7.71 10.19 4.13
CA ARG A 253 -8.98 10.50 4.81
C ARG A 253 -9.66 11.73 4.22
N GLN A 254 -8.92 12.82 4.01
CA GLN A 254 -9.45 14.03 3.38
C GLN A 254 -9.99 13.74 1.97
N GLN A 255 -9.29 12.92 1.19
CA GLN A 255 -9.75 12.53 -0.14
C GLN A 255 -10.99 11.62 -0.09
N GLN A 256 -11.06 10.71 0.87
CA GLN A 256 -12.23 9.87 1.10
C GLN A 256 -13.44 10.70 1.55
N GLN A 257 -13.23 11.64 2.48
CA GLN A 257 -14.25 12.59 2.93
C GLN A 257 -14.73 13.46 1.78
N ALA A 258 -13.83 14.00 0.95
CA ALA A 258 -14.21 14.76 -0.23
C ALA A 258 -15.01 13.90 -1.22
N SER A 259 -14.64 12.63 -1.40
CA SER A 259 -15.38 11.71 -2.25
C SER A 259 -16.73 11.29 -1.66
N SER A 260 -16.85 11.14 -0.35
CA SER A 260 -18.12 10.83 0.32
C SER A 260 -19.03 12.05 0.30
N GLN A 261 -18.52 13.24 0.63
CA GLN A 261 -19.22 14.51 0.48
C GLN A 261 -19.72 14.73 -0.94
N ALA A 262 -18.93 14.40 -1.97
CA ALA A 262 -19.38 14.48 -3.37
C ALA A 262 -20.52 13.50 -3.68
N ARG A 263 -20.51 12.28 -3.10
CA ARG A 263 -21.60 11.30 -3.25
C ARG A 263 -22.85 11.72 -2.49
N LEU A 264 -22.66 12.21 -1.26
CA LEU A 264 -23.69 12.79 -0.42
C LEU A 264 -24.36 13.98 -1.11
N ALA A 265 -23.61 14.88 -1.74
CA ALA A 265 -24.17 16.00 -2.49
C ALA A 265 -25.01 15.56 -3.70
N VAL A 266 -24.64 14.45 -4.35
CA VAL A 266 -25.44 13.85 -5.43
C VAL A 266 -26.71 13.19 -4.89
N HIS A 267 -26.63 12.55 -3.72
CA HIS A 267 -27.76 11.90 -3.06
C HIS A 267 -28.72 12.91 -2.40
N ASP A 268 -28.21 13.96 -1.78
CA ASP A 268 -28.98 15.07 -1.19
C ASP A 268 -29.72 15.86 -2.28
N ALA A 269 -29.10 16.06 -3.46
CA ALA A 269 -29.79 16.61 -4.62
C ALA A 269 -30.95 15.72 -5.12
N GLN A 270 -30.96 14.42 -4.78
CA GLN A 270 -32.01 13.47 -5.11
C GLN A 270 -33.09 13.36 -4.01
N ASN A 271 -32.74 13.62 -2.74
CA ASN A 271 -33.61 13.40 -1.58
C ASN A 271 -34.24 14.65 -0.97
N ARG A 272 -33.97 15.86 -1.50
CA ARG A 272 -34.63 17.12 -1.07
C ARG A 272 -36.14 17.21 -1.32
N SER A 273 -36.83 16.10 -1.56
CA SER A 273 -38.29 16.01 -1.51
C SER A 273 -38.76 15.06 -0.40
N ASP A 274 -39.34 15.65 0.65
CA ASP A 274 -40.57 15.20 1.34
C ASP A 274 -40.56 14.30 2.61
N ASP A 275 -39.64 14.43 3.59
CA ASP A 275 -40.01 14.03 4.97
C ASP A 275 -39.12 14.62 6.09
N TYR A 276 -39.65 15.58 6.84
CA TYR A 276 -39.06 16.03 8.11
C TYR A 276 -40.14 16.02 9.18
N ASP A 277 -39.97 15.14 10.17
CA ASP A 277 -40.80 15.08 11.37
C ASP A 277 -39.96 15.53 12.59
N PRO A 278 -40.27 16.68 13.20
CA PRO A 278 -39.51 17.22 14.34
C PRO A 278 -39.54 16.32 15.58
N ALA A 279 -40.57 15.50 15.75
CA ALA A 279 -40.65 14.58 16.89
C ALA A 279 -39.67 13.40 16.73
N ALA A 280 -39.60 12.81 15.53
CA ALA A 280 -38.65 11.75 15.21
C ALA A 280 -37.20 12.28 15.22
N ALA A 281 -36.97 13.49 14.70
CA ALA A 281 -35.65 14.11 14.69
C ALA A 281 -35.08 14.35 16.09
N ARG A 282 -35.95 14.73 17.04
CA ARG A 282 -35.58 14.87 18.45
C ARG A 282 -35.16 13.54 19.08
N GLU A 283 -35.91 12.47 18.85
CA GLU A 283 -35.58 11.14 19.40
C GLU A 283 -34.22 10.66 18.87
N VAL A 284 -33.96 10.87 17.58
CA VAL A 284 -32.67 10.57 16.95
C VAL A 284 -31.54 11.38 17.59
N PHE A 285 -31.73 12.69 17.81
CA PHE A 285 -30.75 13.52 18.51
C PHE A 285 -30.46 13.01 19.92
N GLU A 286 -31.50 12.72 20.72
CA GLU A 286 -31.34 12.25 22.09
C GLU A 286 -30.59 10.91 22.13
N VAL A 287 -30.91 9.97 21.25
CA VAL A 287 -30.22 8.67 21.16
C VAL A 287 -28.78 8.81 20.71
N LEU A 288 -28.49 9.62 19.70
CA LEU A 288 -27.13 9.78 19.16
C LEU A 288 -26.21 10.55 20.11
N CYS A 289 -26.67 11.67 20.65
CA CYS A 289 -25.84 12.55 21.45
C CYS A 289 -25.65 12.06 22.90
N SER A 290 -26.50 11.13 23.37
CA SER A 290 -26.36 10.52 24.70
C SER A 290 -25.54 9.22 24.75
N GLN A 291 -25.01 8.74 23.61
CA GLN A 291 -24.25 7.48 23.56
C GLN A 291 -22.96 7.53 24.39
N CYS A 292 -22.39 8.72 24.56
CA CYS A 292 -21.05 8.91 25.15
C CYS A 292 -21.05 9.77 26.42
N HIS A 293 -21.91 10.79 26.48
CA HIS A 293 -22.01 11.72 27.61
C HIS A 293 -23.44 12.23 27.75
N ASP A 294 -23.72 12.99 28.80
CA ASP A 294 -25.05 13.56 29.04
C ASP A 294 -25.34 14.68 28.02
N LEU A 295 -26.62 14.87 27.68
CA LEU A 295 -27.06 15.93 26.77
C LEU A 295 -26.92 17.32 27.41
N ALA A 296 -26.85 17.39 28.74
CA ALA A 296 -26.60 18.63 29.47
C ALA A 296 -25.32 19.35 29.03
N ASP A 297 -24.32 18.63 28.50
CA ASP A 297 -23.09 19.23 27.99
C ASP A 297 -23.32 20.03 26.70
N VAL A 298 -24.28 19.61 25.86
CA VAL A 298 -24.67 20.32 24.64
C VAL A 298 -25.47 21.57 24.99
N ASP A 299 -26.34 21.47 26.00
CA ASP A 299 -27.11 22.62 26.50
C ASP A 299 -26.24 23.66 27.21
N ALA A 300 -25.12 23.23 27.82
CA ALA A 300 -24.19 24.12 28.52
C ALA A 300 -23.35 24.96 27.55
N LEU A 301 -23.04 24.44 26.37
CA LEU A 301 -22.23 25.06 25.30
C LEU A 301 -22.88 24.80 23.93
N PRO A 302 -24.04 25.41 23.66
CA PRO A 302 -24.74 25.21 22.39
C PRO A 302 -23.94 25.86 21.24
N PRO A 303 -24.01 25.29 20.02
CA PRO A 303 -23.43 25.95 18.84
C PRO A 303 -24.19 27.25 18.54
N GLU A 304 -23.48 28.33 18.22
CA GLU A 304 -24.08 29.65 17.94
C GLU A 304 -24.23 29.92 16.44
N THR A 305 -23.52 29.16 15.59
CA THR A 305 -23.61 29.27 14.14
C THR A 305 -23.76 27.92 13.46
N GLU A 306 -24.28 27.91 12.23
CA GLU A 306 -24.34 26.71 11.40
C GLU A 306 -22.94 26.11 11.18
N ALA A 307 -21.92 26.96 10.99
CA ALA A 307 -20.53 26.50 10.85
C ALA A 307 -20.02 25.78 12.11
N GLU A 308 -20.32 26.31 13.30
CA GLU A 308 -19.95 25.69 14.57
C GLU A 308 -20.71 24.38 14.84
N LEU A 309 -21.99 24.32 14.45
CA LEU A 309 -22.78 23.09 14.52
C LEU A 309 -22.16 22.00 13.65
N HIS A 310 -21.81 22.32 12.40
CA HIS A 310 -21.11 21.39 11.50
C HIS A 310 -19.78 20.91 12.10
N GLU A 311 -18.98 21.83 12.64
CA GLU A 311 -17.70 21.48 13.28
C GLU A 311 -17.88 20.61 14.53
N LEU A 312 -18.91 20.87 15.33
CA LEU A 312 -19.25 20.06 16.50
C LEU A 312 -19.58 18.62 16.11
N MET A 313 -20.43 18.42 15.10
CA MET A 313 -20.80 17.08 14.63
C MET A 313 -19.61 16.36 14.00
N GLU A 314 -18.76 17.06 13.24
CA GLU A 314 -17.52 16.50 12.70
C GLU A 314 -16.60 15.99 13.82
N ARG A 315 -16.38 16.80 14.87
CA ARG A 315 -15.60 16.38 16.03
C ARG A 315 -16.21 15.18 16.77
N MET A 316 -17.54 15.09 16.87
CA MET A 316 -18.19 13.94 17.52
C MET A 316 -17.97 12.65 16.72
N VAL A 317 -18.07 12.70 15.39
CA VAL A 317 -17.76 11.57 14.51
C VAL A 317 -16.28 11.20 14.57
N GLU A 318 -15.37 12.18 14.55
CA GLU A 318 -13.92 11.93 14.71
C GLU A 318 -13.58 11.23 16.04
N ASN A 319 -14.35 11.53 17.09
CA ASN A 319 -14.20 10.93 18.42
C ASN A 319 -14.98 9.62 18.63
N GLY A 320 -15.66 9.10 17.58
CA GLY A 320 -16.22 7.75 17.57
C GLY A 320 -17.74 7.65 17.65
N LEU A 321 -18.49 8.73 17.39
CA LEU A 321 -19.94 8.64 17.17
C LEU A 321 -20.25 7.83 15.90
N GLU A 322 -21.04 6.76 16.05
CA GLU A 322 -21.51 5.92 14.93
C GLU A 322 -22.99 6.21 14.66
N ALA A 323 -23.31 6.71 13.46
CA ALA A 323 -24.66 7.04 13.03
C ALA A 323 -24.79 6.87 11.50
N SER A 324 -26.00 6.56 11.02
CA SER A 324 -26.31 6.61 9.59
C SER A 324 -26.42 8.06 9.08
N GLU A 325 -26.30 8.24 7.77
CA GLU A 325 -26.40 9.56 7.12
C GLU A 325 -27.77 10.22 7.38
N GLU A 326 -28.83 9.42 7.44
CA GLU A 326 -30.20 9.89 7.71
C GLU A 326 -30.35 10.34 9.17
N GLU A 327 -29.85 9.55 10.12
CA GLU A 327 -29.89 9.91 11.54
C GLU A 327 -29.08 11.19 11.83
N MET A 328 -27.91 11.32 11.19
CA MET A 328 -27.06 12.52 11.29
C MET A 328 -27.78 13.77 10.76
N ALA A 329 -28.43 13.66 9.60
CA ALA A 329 -29.16 14.78 9.00
C ALA A 329 -30.35 15.23 9.85
N GLN A 330 -31.11 14.28 10.42
CA GLN A 330 -32.22 14.57 11.32
C GLN A 330 -31.74 15.25 12.62
N ALA A 331 -30.67 14.75 13.25
CA ALA A 331 -30.11 15.35 14.45
C ALA A 331 -29.59 16.77 14.21
N MET A 332 -28.85 16.99 13.11
CA MET A 332 -28.35 18.33 12.74
C MET A 332 -29.49 19.32 12.51
N ARG A 333 -30.56 18.89 11.83
CA ARG A 333 -31.72 19.74 11.56
C ARG A 333 -32.47 20.11 12.84
N TYR A 334 -32.63 19.15 13.76
CA TYR A 334 -33.20 19.42 15.08
C TYR A 334 -32.34 20.41 15.88
N MET A 335 -31.02 20.24 15.89
CA MET A 335 -30.10 21.16 16.58
C MET A 335 -30.13 22.56 15.98
N GLN A 336 -30.24 22.68 14.66
CA GLN A 336 -30.37 23.96 13.98
C GLN A 336 -31.67 24.69 14.37
N GLU A 337 -32.80 23.98 14.40
CA GLU A 337 -34.08 24.57 14.82
C GLU A 337 -34.13 24.91 16.32
N THR A 338 -33.38 24.17 17.14
CA THR A 338 -33.41 24.30 18.61
C THR A 338 -32.43 25.36 19.13
N TYR A 339 -31.21 25.43 18.58
CA TYR A 339 -30.12 26.24 19.15
C TYR A 339 -29.73 27.46 18.30
N LEU A 340 -30.06 27.48 17.00
CA LEU A 340 -29.60 28.52 16.06
C LEU A 340 -30.69 29.55 15.67
N GLN A 341 -31.65 29.83 16.55
CA GLN A 341 -32.76 30.77 16.28
C GLN A 341 -32.35 32.25 16.25
#